data_AF-A0A2T2V727-F1
#
_entry.id   AF-A0A2T2V727-F1
#
_cell.length_a   1.000
_cell.length_b   1.000
_cell.length_c   1.000
_cell.angle_alpha   90.00
_cell.angle_beta   90.00
_cell.angle_gamma   90.00
#
_symmetry.space_group_name_H-M   'P 1'
#
loop_
_entity.id
_entity.type
_entity.pdbx_description
1 polymer ?
#
loop_
_entity_poly.entity_id
_entity_poly.type
_entity_poly.pdbx_seq_one_letter_code
_entity_poly.pdbx_strand_id
1 'polypeptide(L)'
;MSDSNAETTAVVWFRHDLRLADNPALHAAAEEFDAVVPVFVWTPDEEGNWPPGGAHRWWLHHSLKALADDLDSRSSRLILRVGPALDELQAVLHATGADAVYWNKRHEPAIFERDRDVAQALRADDTAFAVYESTLLHDPDRIETTSGGPYHVFTPFWNKFRKRVEVPLPLDRPRLGERKAPSNWPASADLSELKLTPEAQDGVNWAEGFADVWAARQPGRAPGEQGAHQRLEHFLENGLASYDDDRDRPDLDGSSLMSPRLHHGEISPRQIWHAVQEKSGGGPLSDDEESFL
;
A
#
# COMPACT_ATOMS: atom_id res chain seq x y z
N MET A 1 -0.61 -44.21 9.92
CA MET A 1 0.27 -43.23 9.26
C MET A 1 -0.64 -42.21 8.61
N SER A 2 -1.03 -41.21 9.38
CA SER A 2 -1.94 -40.14 8.96
C SER A 2 -1.18 -38.83 9.11
N ASP A 3 -0.27 -38.55 8.18
CA ASP A 3 0.18 -37.18 7.99
C ASP A 3 -0.91 -36.50 7.17
N SER A 4 -1.98 -36.07 7.86
CA SER A 4 -2.81 -34.99 7.35
C SER A 4 -1.92 -33.75 7.37
N ASN A 5 -1.37 -33.38 6.22
CA ASN A 5 -0.63 -32.13 6.08
C ASN A 5 -1.58 -31.01 6.54
N ALA A 6 -1.31 -30.42 7.70
CA ALA A 6 -2.11 -29.33 8.23
C ALA A 6 -2.02 -28.16 7.26
N GLU A 7 -3.15 -27.51 6.98
CA GLU A 7 -3.21 -26.32 6.13
C GLU A 7 -2.37 -25.21 6.75
N THR A 8 -1.40 -24.69 5.99
CA THR A 8 -0.56 -23.57 6.45
C THR A 8 -1.23 -22.24 6.16
N THR A 9 -1.19 -21.33 7.12
CA THR A 9 -1.89 -20.03 7.02
C THR A 9 -0.95 -18.89 7.34
N ALA A 10 -0.94 -17.85 6.50
CA ALA A 10 -0.24 -16.60 6.79
C ALA A 10 -1.22 -15.44 7.02
N VAL A 11 -0.88 -14.59 7.98
CA VAL A 11 -1.51 -13.27 8.15
C VAL A 11 -0.75 -12.26 7.31
N VAL A 12 -1.46 -11.46 6.51
CA VAL A 12 -0.86 -10.32 5.78
C VAL A 12 -1.38 -9.02 6.39
N TRP A 13 -0.48 -8.26 7.02
CA TRP A 13 -0.82 -7.01 7.68
C TRP A 13 -0.69 -5.82 6.72
N PHE A 14 -1.84 -5.31 6.29
CA PHE A 14 -1.99 -4.11 5.46
C PHE A 14 -1.93 -2.83 6.31
N ARG A 15 -1.29 -1.80 5.75
CA ARG A 15 -1.22 -0.42 6.26
C ARG A 15 -1.30 0.57 5.08
N HIS A 16 -0.18 1.14 4.65
CA HIS A 16 -0.06 2.08 3.51
C HIS A 16 0.34 1.33 2.22
N ASP A 17 -0.35 0.23 1.96
CA ASP A 17 -0.13 -0.72 0.87
C ASP A 17 -1.46 -1.37 0.46
N LEU A 18 -2.53 -0.57 0.41
CA LEU A 18 -3.92 -0.99 0.17
C LEU A 18 -4.19 -1.38 -1.30
N ARG A 19 -3.44 -2.36 -1.78
CA ARG A 19 -3.53 -2.93 -3.14
C ARG A 19 -3.16 -4.42 -3.14
N LEU A 20 -3.69 -5.13 -4.12
CA LEU A 20 -3.36 -6.53 -4.42
C LEU A 20 -2.22 -6.64 -5.44
N ALA A 21 -2.15 -5.75 -6.42
CA ALA A 21 -1.07 -5.75 -7.42
C ALA A 21 0.22 -5.20 -6.81
N ASP A 22 1.35 -5.76 -7.24
CA ASP A 22 2.69 -5.34 -6.81
C ASP A 22 2.81 -5.16 -5.28
N ASN A 23 2.22 -6.09 -4.52
CA ASN A 23 2.30 -6.14 -3.07
C ASN A 23 3.16 -7.34 -2.67
N PRO A 24 4.47 -7.15 -2.37
CA PRO A 24 5.40 -8.26 -2.13
C PRO A 24 5.05 -9.11 -0.91
N ALA A 25 4.60 -8.50 0.19
CA ALA A 25 4.16 -9.25 1.37
C ALA A 25 2.96 -10.16 1.06
N LEU A 26 1.94 -9.64 0.37
CA LEU A 26 0.79 -10.43 -0.06
C LEU A 26 1.18 -11.50 -1.07
N HIS A 27 2.03 -11.17 -2.03
CA HIS A 27 2.49 -12.10 -3.07
C HIS A 27 3.28 -13.26 -2.48
N ALA A 28 4.24 -12.99 -1.59
CA ALA A 28 5.03 -14.03 -0.92
C ALA A 28 4.17 -14.90 0.00
N ALA A 29 3.30 -14.29 0.82
CA ALA A 29 2.38 -15.05 1.67
C ALA A 29 1.45 -15.93 0.85
N ALA A 30 0.96 -15.45 -0.29
CA ALA A 30 0.23 -16.27 -1.22
C ALA A 30 1.10 -17.43 -1.70
N GLU A 31 2.28 -17.21 -2.28
CA GLU A 31 3.11 -18.28 -2.84
C GLU A 31 3.54 -19.36 -1.82
N GLU A 32 3.76 -18.98 -0.55
CA GLU A 32 4.33 -19.87 0.46
C GLU A 32 3.29 -20.62 1.32
N PHE A 33 2.05 -20.14 1.39
CA PHE A 33 1.02 -20.67 2.30
C PHE A 33 -0.24 -21.13 1.55
N ASP A 34 -0.92 -22.13 2.12
CA ASP A 34 -2.18 -22.65 1.57
C ASP A 34 -3.31 -21.61 1.65
N ALA A 35 -3.35 -20.84 2.75
CA ALA A 35 -4.35 -19.82 3.03
C ALA A 35 -3.72 -18.51 3.50
N VAL A 36 -4.40 -17.40 3.19
CA VAL A 36 -3.97 -16.04 3.57
C VAL A 36 -5.12 -15.32 4.26
N VAL A 37 -4.81 -14.65 5.37
CA VAL A 37 -5.73 -13.80 6.15
C VAL A 37 -5.27 -12.34 6.05
N PRO A 38 -5.84 -11.54 5.12
CA PRO A 38 -5.60 -10.10 5.04
C PRO A 38 -6.13 -9.37 6.28
N VAL A 39 -5.30 -8.55 6.93
CA VAL A 39 -5.65 -7.82 8.15
C VAL A 39 -5.24 -6.36 8.04
N PHE A 40 -6.12 -5.46 8.43
CA PHE A 40 -5.82 -4.06 8.69
C PHE A 40 -6.10 -3.73 10.16
N VAL A 41 -5.12 -3.14 10.85
CA VAL A 41 -5.27 -2.71 12.24
C VAL A 41 -5.32 -1.19 12.29
N TRP A 42 -6.45 -0.64 12.75
CA TRP A 42 -6.60 0.80 12.98
C TRP A 42 -6.00 1.18 14.33
N THR A 43 -4.82 1.79 14.28
CA THR A 43 -4.01 2.17 15.46
C THR A 43 -3.45 3.59 15.30
N PRO A 44 -4.31 4.63 15.25
CA PRO A 44 -3.86 6.00 14.99
C PRO A 44 -2.92 6.54 16.07
N ASP A 45 -2.98 5.99 17.28
CA ASP A 45 -2.14 6.40 18.42
C ASP A 45 -0.69 5.91 18.30
N GLU A 46 -0.42 4.96 17.39
CA GLU A 46 0.93 4.45 17.10
C GLU A 46 1.56 5.09 15.84
N GLU A 47 0.90 6.08 15.21
CA GLU A 47 1.44 6.83 14.06
C GLU A 47 2.38 7.99 14.49
N GLY A 48 2.85 7.96 15.74
CA GLY A 48 3.75 8.97 16.31
C GLY A 48 3.05 10.29 16.66
N ASN A 49 3.77 11.40 16.52
CA ASN A 49 3.28 12.72 16.97
C ASN A 49 2.20 13.34 16.07
N TRP A 50 1.93 12.76 14.90
CA TRP A 50 1.05 13.33 13.88
C TRP A 50 0.04 12.28 13.41
N PRO A 51 -0.97 11.96 14.23
CA PRO A 51 -1.99 10.99 13.85
C PRO A 51 -2.76 11.45 12.59
N PRO A 52 -3.33 10.51 11.81
CA PRO A 52 -4.04 10.85 10.59
C PRO A 52 -5.20 11.83 10.83
N GLY A 53 -5.22 12.93 10.07
CA GLY A 53 -6.31 13.92 10.10
C GLY A 53 -7.56 13.50 9.33
N GLY A 54 -8.62 14.31 9.40
CA GLY A 54 -9.95 13.96 8.87
C GLY A 54 -9.97 13.62 7.37
N ALA A 55 -9.27 14.37 6.52
CA ALA A 55 -9.23 14.09 5.08
C ALA A 55 -8.51 12.77 4.75
N HIS A 56 -7.43 12.47 5.47
CA HIS A 56 -6.74 11.18 5.37
C HIS A 56 -7.67 10.04 5.79
N ARG A 57 -8.37 10.19 6.91
CA ARG A 57 -9.28 9.15 7.40
C ARG A 57 -10.46 8.92 6.45
N TRP A 58 -11.01 9.98 5.86
CA TRP A 58 -12.03 9.87 4.82
C TRP A 58 -11.51 9.07 3.62
N TRP A 59 -10.30 9.35 3.15
CA TRP A 59 -9.69 8.62 2.04
C TRP A 59 -9.47 7.15 2.40
N LEU A 60 -8.89 6.90 3.58
CA LEU A 60 -8.65 5.57 4.11
C LEU A 60 -9.94 4.75 4.21
N HIS A 61 -11.05 5.34 4.66
CA HIS A 61 -12.35 4.66 4.72
C HIS A 61 -12.74 4.05 3.37
N HIS A 62 -12.72 4.86 2.32
CA HIS A 62 -13.10 4.43 0.98
C HIS A 62 -12.08 3.46 0.37
N SER A 63 -10.81 3.61 0.73
CA SER A 63 -9.74 2.71 0.28
C SER A 63 -9.84 1.32 0.91
N LEU A 64 -10.13 1.25 2.21
CA LEU A 64 -10.39 -0.01 2.91
C LEU A 64 -11.64 -0.70 2.38
N LYS A 65 -12.69 0.07 2.07
CA LYS A 65 -13.89 -0.46 1.43
C LYS A 65 -13.56 -1.07 0.06
N ALA A 66 -12.84 -0.33 -0.79
CA ALA A 66 -12.45 -0.81 -2.11
C ALA A 66 -11.56 -2.06 -2.03
N LEU A 67 -10.62 -2.11 -1.09
CA LEU A 67 -9.76 -3.28 -0.86
C LEU A 67 -10.59 -4.49 -0.38
N ALA A 68 -11.54 -4.28 0.53
CA ALA A 68 -12.44 -5.34 1.01
C ALA A 68 -13.29 -5.90 -0.14
N ASP A 69 -13.89 -5.03 -0.96
CA ASP A 69 -14.67 -5.44 -2.13
C ASP A 69 -13.80 -6.25 -3.14
N ASP A 70 -12.55 -5.84 -3.36
CA ASP A 70 -11.61 -6.54 -4.26
C ASP A 70 -11.19 -7.92 -3.70
N LEU A 71 -11.00 -8.05 -2.40
CA LEU A 71 -10.71 -9.32 -1.73
C LEU A 71 -11.92 -10.27 -1.73
N ASP A 72 -13.12 -9.76 -1.43
CA ASP A 72 -14.36 -10.54 -1.39
C ASP A 72 -14.68 -11.13 -2.78
N SER A 73 -14.49 -10.35 -3.85
CA SER A 73 -14.65 -10.82 -5.23
C SER A 73 -13.69 -11.96 -5.61
N ARG A 74 -12.64 -12.21 -4.79
CA ARG A 74 -11.65 -13.28 -4.93
C ARG A 74 -11.78 -14.33 -3.84
N SER A 75 -12.95 -14.46 -3.21
CA SER A 75 -13.19 -15.44 -2.14
C SER A 75 -12.21 -15.33 -0.95
N SER A 76 -11.64 -14.13 -0.77
CA SER A 76 -10.88 -13.74 0.42
C SER A 76 -11.73 -12.76 1.24
N ARG A 77 -11.14 -12.13 2.25
CA ARG A 77 -11.82 -11.16 3.11
C ARG A 77 -10.81 -10.27 3.81
N LEU A 78 -11.10 -8.99 3.94
CA LEU A 78 -10.34 -8.08 4.80
C LEU A 78 -10.82 -8.16 6.25
N ILE A 79 -9.91 -8.46 7.17
CA ILE A 79 -10.17 -8.44 8.61
C ILE A 79 -9.77 -7.07 9.17
N LEU A 80 -10.73 -6.36 9.74
CA LEU A 80 -10.50 -5.07 10.38
C LEU A 80 -10.37 -5.25 11.90
N ARG A 81 -9.33 -4.67 12.48
CA ARG A 81 -9.07 -4.66 13.93
C ARG A 81 -8.87 -3.22 14.40
N VAL A 82 -9.10 -2.97 15.69
CA VAL A 82 -8.94 -1.64 16.30
C VAL A 82 -8.27 -1.81 17.64
N GLY A 83 -7.11 -1.18 17.83
CA GLY A 83 -6.31 -1.33 19.05
C GLY A 83 -4.80 -1.35 18.76
N PRO A 84 -3.97 -1.59 19.78
CA PRO A 84 -2.52 -1.70 19.64
C PRO A 84 -2.13 -2.78 18.62
N ALA A 85 -1.20 -2.48 17.71
CA ALA A 85 -0.90 -3.37 16.58
C ALA A 85 -0.48 -4.78 17.03
N LEU A 86 0.40 -4.88 18.02
CA LEU A 86 0.91 -6.16 18.50
C LEU A 86 -0.20 -7.03 19.08
N ASP A 87 -1.00 -6.47 19.99
CA ASP A 87 -2.09 -7.19 20.66
C ASP A 87 -3.11 -7.73 19.66
N GLU A 88 -3.48 -6.90 18.67
CA GLU A 88 -4.44 -7.28 17.63
C GLU A 88 -3.87 -8.33 16.67
N LEU A 89 -2.59 -8.24 16.30
CA LEU A 89 -1.94 -9.26 15.47
C LEU A 89 -1.83 -10.59 16.21
N GLN A 90 -1.43 -10.59 17.49
CA GLN A 90 -1.39 -11.81 18.31
C GLN A 90 -2.78 -12.44 18.47
N ALA A 91 -3.82 -11.63 18.66
CA ALA A 91 -5.19 -12.13 18.74
C ALA A 91 -5.63 -12.80 17.43
N VAL A 92 -5.28 -12.22 16.27
CA VAL A 92 -5.57 -12.81 14.96
C VAL A 92 -4.79 -14.10 14.74
N LEU A 93 -3.49 -14.12 15.05
CA LEU A 93 -2.64 -15.31 14.97
C LEU A 93 -3.23 -16.46 15.78
N HIS A 94 -3.59 -16.21 17.05
CA HIS A 94 -4.20 -17.21 17.91
C HIS A 94 -5.56 -17.70 17.39
N ALA A 95 -6.40 -16.81 16.87
CA ALA A 95 -7.72 -17.17 16.36
C ALA A 95 -7.66 -18.00 15.06
N THR A 96 -6.63 -17.78 14.24
CA THR A 96 -6.48 -18.44 12.94
C THR A 96 -5.59 -19.67 12.99
N GLY A 97 -4.71 -19.77 14.00
CA GLY A 97 -3.64 -20.75 14.02
C GLY A 97 -2.57 -20.49 12.95
N ALA A 98 -2.43 -19.24 12.49
CA ALA A 98 -1.50 -18.89 11.44
C ALA A 98 -0.04 -19.09 11.86
N ASP A 99 0.76 -19.56 10.90
CA ASP A 99 2.16 -19.92 11.07
C ASP A 99 3.09 -18.70 10.98
N ALA A 100 2.64 -17.65 10.28
CA ALA A 100 3.47 -16.49 10.01
C ALA A 100 2.71 -15.17 9.80
N VAL A 101 3.42 -14.06 9.99
CA VAL A 101 2.94 -12.69 9.66
C VAL A 101 3.81 -12.05 8.59
N TYR A 102 3.18 -11.49 7.57
CA TYR A 102 3.84 -10.84 6.44
C TYR A 102 3.42 -9.38 6.37
N TRP A 103 4.37 -8.47 6.19
CA TRP A 103 4.05 -7.05 5.99
C TRP A 103 5.09 -6.33 5.12
N ASN A 104 4.71 -5.21 4.55
CA ASN A 104 5.67 -4.35 3.83
C ASN A 104 6.31 -3.33 4.79
N LYS A 105 7.56 -2.96 4.60
CA LYS A 105 8.24 -1.98 5.43
C LYS A 105 7.64 -0.58 5.27
N ARG A 106 7.61 0.16 6.38
CA ARG A 106 7.41 1.60 6.44
C ARG A 106 8.66 2.24 7.07
N HIS A 107 9.01 3.45 6.63
CA HIS A 107 10.32 4.07 6.92
C HIS A 107 10.22 5.22 7.94
N GLU A 108 9.01 5.59 8.35
CA GLU A 108 8.76 6.63 9.35
C GLU A 108 9.27 6.16 10.73
N PRO A 109 10.02 7.00 11.50
CA PRO A 109 10.72 6.54 12.71
C PRO A 109 9.83 5.86 13.76
N ALA A 110 8.66 6.45 14.07
CA ALA A 110 7.72 5.87 15.03
C ALA A 110 7.18 4.51 14.56
N ILE A 111 6.94 4.37 13.26
CA ILE A 111 6.48 3.13 12.65
C ILE A 111 7.57 2.07 12.65
N PHE A 112 8.80 2.47 12.35
CA PHE A 112 9.96 1.59 12.42
C PHE A 112 10.18 1.04 13.84
N GLU A 113 10.02 1.87 14.87
CA GLU A 113 10.10 1.46 16.27
C GLU A 113 8.99 0.47 16.63
N ARG A 114 7.73 0.77 16.25
CA ARG A 114 6.60 -0.15 16.45
C ARG A 114 6.82 -1.49 15.75
N ASP A 115 7.21 -1.48 14.47
CA ASP A 115 7.41 -2.70 13.69
C ASP A 115 8.58 -3.54 14.23
N ARG A 116 9.63 -2.89 14.77
CA ARG A 116 10.71 -3.57 15.48
C ARG A 116 10.18 -4.27 16.73
N ASP A 117 9.33 -3.61 17.50
CA ASP A 117 8.79 -4.17 18.75
C ASP A 117 7.83 -5.34 18.45
N VAL A 118 7.00 -5.22 17.41
CA VAL A 118 6.18 -6.34 16.86
C VAL A 118 7.07 -7.51 16.45
N ALA A 119 8.12 -7.26 15.65
CA ALA A 119 9.05 -8.30 15.23
C ALA A 119 9.78 -8.98 16.42
N GLN A 120 10.12 -8.23 17.47
CA GLN A 120 10.73 -8.80 18.67
C GLN A 120 9.76 -9.71 19.43
N ALA A 121 8.50 -9.30 19.57
CA ALA A 121 7.47 -10.12 20.20
C ALA A 121 7.20 -11.40 19.42
N LEU A 122 7.04 -11.33 18.10
CA LEU A 122 6.85 -12.51 17.24
C LEU A 122 8.03 -13.50 17.35
N ARG A 123 9.28 -13.02 17.44
CA ARG A 123 10.45 -13.89 17.70
C ARG A 123 10.40 -14.55 19.07
N ALA A 124 9.95 -13.83 20.09
CA ALA A 124 9.84 -14.37 21.44
C ALA A 124 8.79 -15.49 21.52
N ASP A 125 7.75 -15.41 20.69
CA ASP A 125 6.67 -16.38 20.57
C ASP A 125 6.94 -17.48 19.51
N ASP A 126 8.17 -17.54 18.95
CA ASP A 126 8.56 -18.47 17.86
C ASP A 126 7.64 -18.43 16.63
N THR A 127 7.03 -17.26 16.38
CA THR A 127 6.17 -17.03 15.21
C THR A 127 7.00 -16.49 14.05
N ALA A 128 6.89 -17.14 12.89
CA ALA A 128 7.62 -16.72 11.69
C ALA A 128 7.09 -15.37 11.18
N PHE A 129 7.95 -14.59 10.56
CA PHE A 129 7.52 -13.39 9.85
C PHE A 129 8.49 -12.98 8.76
N ALA A 130 7.96 -12.21 7.80
CA ALA A 130 8.75 -11.65 6.71
C ALA A 130 8.33 -10.20 6.41
N VAL A 131 9.33 -9.39 6.07
CA VAL A 131 9.19 -7.96 5.82
C VAL A 131 9.75 -7.62 4.44
N TYR A 132 8.99 -6.90 3.63
CA TYR A 132 9.36 -6.59 2.24
C TYR A 132 9.35 -5.10 1.91
N GLU A 133 10.18 -4.66 0.97
CA GLU A 133 10.15 -3.28 0.45
C GLU A 133 9.06 -3.12 -0.62
N SER A 134 8.19 -2.11 -0.47
CA SER A 134 7.00 -1.95 -1.32
C SER A 134 6.70 -0.51 -1.73
N THR A 135 7.15 0.47 -0.95
CA THR A 135 6.77 1.89 -1.08
C THR A 135 7.81 2.74 -1.80
N LEU A 136 8.97 2.17 -2.15
CA LEU A 136 10.08 2.85 -2.82
C LEU A 136 10.44 2.16 -4.13
N LEU A 137 10.95 2.93 -5.10
CA LEU A 137 11.49 2.39 -6.36
C LEU A 137 12.73 1.51 -6.15
N HIS A 138 13.46 1.77 -5.07
CA HIS A 138 14.66 1.05 -4.70
C HIS A 138 14.84 1.05 -3.18
N ASP A 139 15.64 0.11 -2.71
CA ASP A 139 16.11 0.08 -1.34
C ASP A 139 17.13 1.21 -1.11
N PRO A 140 16.87 2.15 -0.17
CA PRO A 140 17.70 3.33 0.04
C PRO A 140 19.15 3.00 0.42
N ASP A 141 19.41 1.83 1.01
CA ASP A 141 20.75 1.40 1.42
C ASP A 141 21.64 1.01 0.22
N ARG A 142 21.07 0.93 -0.99
CA ARG A 142 21.80 0.51 -2.20
C ARG A 142 22.47 1.65 -2.97
N ILE A 143 22.15 2.91 -2.65
CA ILE A 143 22.70 4.09 -3.36
C ILE A 143 23.43 5.01 -2.40
N GLU A 144 24.74 4.84 -2.33
CA GLU A 144 25.62 5.70 -1.54
C GLU A 144 26.34 6.75 -2.39
N THR A 145 26.88 7.79 -1.77
CA THR A 145 27.78 8.72 -2.45
C THR A 145 29.12 8.05 -2.82
N THR A 146 29.95 8.70 -3.64
CA THR A 146 31.30 8.19 -3.97
C THR A 146 32.21 8.09 -2.74
N SER A 147 31.96 8.93 -1.72
CA SER A 147 32.67 8.91 -0.43
C SER A 147 32.05 7.95 0.60
N GLY A 148 31.01 7.19 0.24
CA GLY A 148 30.19 6.42 1.17
C GLY A 148 29.11 7.27 1.85
N GLY A 149 28.07 6.62 2.35
CA GLY A 149 26.95 7.27 3.07
C GLY A 149 25.87 7.89 2.17
N PRO A 150 24.82 8.48 2.78
CA PRO A 150 23.60 8.90 2.09
C PRO A 150 23.78 10.18 1.27
N TYR A 151 22.90 10.38 0.29
CA TYR A 151 22.84 11.61 -0.49
C TYR A 151 22.11 12.73 0.26
N HIS A 152 22.64 13.95 0.16
CA HIS A 152 22.01 15.18 0.69
C HIS A 152 21.55 16.16 -0.41
N VAL A 153 21.83 15.86 -1.68
CA VAL A 153 21.44 16.66 -2.84
C VAL A 153 20.76 15.74 -3.86
N PHE A 154 19.59 16.15 -4.35
CA PHE A 154 18.75 15.33 -5.23
C PHE A 154 19.40 15.08 -6.59
N THR A 155 19.90 16.10 -7.30
CA THR A 155 20.41 15.92 -8.67
C THR A 155 21.55 14.90 -8.78
N PRO A 156 22.58 14.88 -7.90
CA PRO A 156 23.59 13.83 -7.91
C PRO A 156 23.04 12.44 -7.57
N PHE A 157 22.04 12.36 -6.68
CA PHE A 157 21.34 11.12 -6.36
C PHE A 157 20.61 10.59 -7.60
N TRP A 158 19.76 11.41 -8.23
CA TRP A 158 18.98 11.06 -9.42
C TRP A 158 19.87 10.58 -10.58
N ASN A 159 20.95 11.31 -10.85
CA ASN A 159 21.91 10.94 -11.88
C ASN A 159 22.60 9.58 -11.61
N LYS A 160 22.84 9.23 -10.34
CA LYS A 160 23.39 7.92 -9.99
C LYS A 160 22.30 6.84 -10.05
N PHE A 161 21.11 7.13 -9.54
CA PHE A 161 19.93 6.27 -9.57
C PHE A 161 19.65 5.78 -10.99
N ARG A 162 19.46 6.70 -11.95
CA ARG A 162 19.18 6.35 -13.36
C ARG A 162 20.24 5.46 -14.02
N LYS A 163 21.49 5.53 -13.56
CA LYS A 163 22.61 4.78 -14.15
C LYS A 163 22.84 3.41 -13.50
N ARG A 164 22.31 3.19 -12.29
CA ARG A 164 22.71 2.06 -11.44
C ARG A 164 21.55 1.23 -10.94
N VAL A 165 20.34 1.80 -10.90
CA VAL A 165 19.16 1.09 -10.42
C VAL A 165 18.38 0.58 -11.60
N GLU A 166 18.20 -0.73 -11.61
CA GLU A 166 17.15 -1.39 -12.38
C GLU A 166 15.94 -1.51 -11.47
N VAL A 167 14.85 -0.82 -11.83
CA VAL A 167 13.59 -0.88 -11.07
C VAL A 167 12.94 -2.24 -11.36
N PRO A 168 12.72 -3.09 -10.34
CA PRO A 168 12.13 -4.41 -10.55
C PRO A 168 10.78 -4.32 -11.24
N LEU A 169 10.44 -5.32 -12.06
CA LEU A 169 9.11 -5.43 -12.65
C LEU A 169 8.07 -5.54 -11.52
N PRO A 170 6.89 -4.89 -11.66
CA PRO A 170 5.84 -5.02 -10.66
C PRO A 170 5.35 -6.46 -10.57
N LEU A 171 5.07 -6.95 -9.37
CA LEU A 171 4.52 -8.28 -9.19
C LEU A 171 3.04 -8.33 -9.64
N ASP A 172 2.66 -9.42 -10.27
CA ASP A 172 1.25 -9.67 -10.59
C ASP A 172 0.41 -9.82 -9.32
N ARG A 173 -0.89 -9.54 -9.47
CA ARG A 173 -1.88 -9.83 -8.43
C ARG A 173 -1.86 -11.32 -8.08
N PRO A 174 -1.77 -11.70 -6.80
CA PRO A 174 -1.81 -13.10 -6.42
C PRO A 174 -3.21 -13.68 -6.67
N ARG A 175 -3.25 -14.96 -7.06
CA ARG A 175 -4.49 -15.68 -7.39
C ARG A 175 -5.21 -16.18 -6.14
N LEU A 176 -5.64 -15.26 -5.27
CA LEU A 176 -6.26 -15.59 -3.97
C LEU A 176 -7.50 -16.49 -4.11
N GLY A 177 -8.30 -16.31 -5.17
CA GLY A 177 -9.49 -17.15 -5.41
C GLY A 177 -9.20 -18.58 -5.86
N GLU A 178 -7.94 -18.90 -6.19
CA GLU A 178 -7.50 -20.27 -6.50
C GLU A 178 -6.89 -20.98 -5.27
N ARG A 179 -6.82 -20.28 -4.12
CA ARG A 179 -6.23 -20.79 -2.87
C ARG A 179 -7.29 -21.33 -1.93
N LYS A 180 -6.86 -22.03 -0.87
CA LYS A 180 -7.79 -22.45 0.18
C LYS A 180 -8.23 -21.21 0.95
N ALA A 181 -9.53 -21.11 1.19
CA ALA A 181 -10.03 -20.15 2.17
C ALA A 181 -9.59 -20.61 3.57
N PRO A 182 -9.13 -19.69 4.44
CA PRO A 182 -8.84 -20.02 5.83
C PRO A 182 -9.98 -20.81 6.45
N SER A 183 -9.64 -21.95 7.07
CA SER A 183 -10.62 -22.81 7.76
C SER A 183 -11.39 -22.08 8.86
N ASN A 184 -10.79 -21.05 9.48
CA ASN A 184 -11.41 -20.18 10.45
C ASN A 184 -11.08 -18.70 10.16
N TRP A 185 -12.12 -17.90 9.88
CA TRP A 185 -11.96 -16.45 9.78
C TRP A 185 -12.06 -15.82 11.17
N PRO A 186 -11.09 -14.98 11.58
CA PRO A 186 -11.14 -14.31 12.87
C PRO A 186 -12.27 -13.27 12.89
N ALA A 187 -12.65 -12.83 14.09
CA ALA A 187 -13.59 -11.73 14.25
C ALA A 187 -13.03 -10.45 13.59
N SER A 188 -13.91 -9.74 12.88
CA SER A 188 -13.59 -8.45 12.24
C SER A 188 -14.53 -7.39 12.81
N ALA A 189 -13.99 -6.20 13.05
CA ALA A 189 -14.81 -5.01 13.22
C ALA A 189 -15.54 -4.68 11.92
N ASP A 190 -16.69 -4.04 12.03
CA ASP A 190 -17.35 -3.35 10.92
C ASP A 190 -16.58 -2.07 10.59
N LEU A 191 -16.53 -1.68 9.31
CA LEU A 191 -15.83 -0.48 8.87
C LEU A 191 -16.33 0.81 9.58
N SER A 192 -17.61 0.84 9.98
CA SER A 192 -18.18 1.93 10.77
C SER A 192 -17.58 2.08 12.17
N GLU A 193 -17.06 1.00 12.76
CA GLU A 193 -16.46 1.01 14.10
C GLU A 193 -15.13 1.77 14.14
N LEU A 194 -14.43 1.87 13.00
CA LEU A 194 -13.17 2.61 12.88
C LEU A 194 -13.39 4.15 12.93
N LYS A 195 -14.64 4.61 12.77
CA LYS A 195 -15.05 6.03 12.82
C LYS A 195 -14.15 6.93 11.95
N LEU A 196 -13.96 6.52 10.69
CA LEU A 196 -13.05 7.20 9.77
C LEU A 196 -13.69 8.37 9.01
N THR A 197 -15.02 8.46 8.97
CA THR A 197 -15.72 9.55 8.28
C THR A 197 -15.95 10.76 9.19
N PRO A 198 -16.05 11.98 8.63
CA PRO A 198 -16.37 13.19 9.38
C PRO A 198 -17.60 13.09 10.27
N GLU A 199 -18.67 12.48 9.76
CA GLU A 199 -19.93 12.31 10.48
C GLU A 199 -19.79 11.36 11.66
N ALA A 200 -18.97 10.32 11.52
CA ALA A 200 -18.69 9.38 12.59
C ALA A 200 -17.79 9.97 13.69
N GLN A 201 -17.04 11.03 13.38
CA GLN A 201 -16.16 11.72 14.32
C GLN A 201 -16.86 12.88 15.01
N ASP A 202 -17.39 13.81 14.20
CA ASP A 202 -17.81 15.13 14.65
C ASP A 202 -19.31 15.37 14.43
N GLY A 203 -20.03 14.43 13.80
CA GLY A 203 -21.46 14.55 13.48
C GLY A 203 -21.78 15.45 12.28
N VAL A 204 -20.76 15.97 11.57
CA VAL A 204 -20.93 16.89 10.43
C VAL A 204 -20.19 16.37 9.21
N ASN A 205 -20.90 16.24 8.07
CA ASN A 205 -20.28 15.85 6.81
C ASN A 205 -19.63 17.04 6.09
N TRP A 206 -18.50 17.52 6.59
CA TRP A 206 -17.75 18.56 5.87
C TRP A 206 -17.12 18.05 4.55
N ALA A 207 -17.08 16.73 4.34
CA ALA A 207 -16.51 16.09 3.15
C ALA A 207 -17.57 15.73 2.08
N GLU A 208 -18.80 16.24 2.17
CA GLU A 208 -19.87 15.94 1.20
C GLU A 208 -19.42 16.21 -0.24
N GLY A 209 -18.73 17.33 -0.48
CA GLY A 209 -18.18 17.68 -1.78
C GLY A 209 -16.99 16.83 -2.24
N PHE A 210 -16.36 16.04 -1.36
CA PHE A 210 -15.26 15.16 -1.75
C PHE A 210 -15.77 14.00 -2.61
N ALA A 211 -16.98 13.51 -2.36
CA ALA A 211 -17.59 12.51 -3.22
C ALA A 211 -17.78 13.04 -4.65
N ASP A 212 -18.11 14.32 -4.83
CA ASP A 212 -18.22 14.90 -6.17
C ASP A 212 -16.86 15.08 -6.84
N VAL A 213 -15.87 15.57 -6.09
CA VAL A 213 -14.51 15.85 -6.60
C VAL A 213 -13.75 14.57 -6.91
N TRP A 214 -13.91 13.54 -6.08
CA TRP A 214 -13.17 12.30 -6.16
C TRP A 214 -13.98 11.15 -6.73
N ALA A 215 -15.27 10.99 -6.46
CA ALA A 215 -16.04 9.84 -6.95
C ALA A 215 -16.82 10.10 -8.26
N ALA A 216 -17.22 11.35 -8.58
CA ALA A 216 -18.28 11.56 -9.58
C ALA A 216 -17.88 12.22 -10.91
N ARG A 217 -16.81 13.04 -10.96
CA ARG A 217 -16.63 13.97 -12.11
C ARG A 217 -15.63 13.54 -13.19
N GLN A 218 -14.70 12.62 -12.90
CA GLN A 218 -13.71 12.14 -13.88
C GLN A 218 -13.26 10.69 -13.61
N PRO A 219 -12.82 9.93 -14.64
CA PRO A 219 -12.29 8.58 -14.47
C PRO A 219 -11.16 8.51 -13.44
N GLY A 220 -11.13 7.43 -12.65
CA GLY A 220 -10.03 7.13 -11.73
C GLY A 220 -9.91 8.02 -10.51
N ARG A 221 -10.82 8.97 -10.26
CA ARG A 221 -10.68 9.83 -9.10
C ARG A 221 -11.05 9.15 -7.76
N ALA A 222 -11.79 8.04 -7.78
CA ALA A 222 -12.22 7.34 -6.56
C ALA A 222 -11.02 6.77 -5.79
N PRO A 223 -11.04 6.77 -4.44
CA PRO A 223 -10.03 6.08 -3.64
C PRO A 223 -10.01 4.57 -3.91
N GLY A 224 -8.83 3.95 -3.80
CA GLY A 224 -8.61 2.52 -4.00
C GLY A 224 -7.81 2.18 -5.25
N GLU A 225 -7.29 0.95 -5.31
CA GLU A 225 -6.36 0.48 -6.36
C GLU A 225 -6.91 0.70 -7.78
N GLN A 226 -8.17 0.35 -8.05
CA GLN A 226 -8.76 0.53 -9.38
C GLN A 226 -8.79 2.00 -9.79
N GLY A 227 -9.17 2.89 -8.87
CA GLY A 227 -9.15 4.32 -9.12
C GLY A 227 -7.73 4.83 -9.38
N ALA A 228 -6.75 4.33 -8.63
CA ALA A 228 -5.35 4.67 -8.84
C ALA A 228 -4.85 4.34 -10.25
N HIS A 229 -5.13 3.13 -10.75
CA HIS A 229 -4.76 2.74 -12.11
C HIS A 229 -5.46 3.57 -13.19
N GLN A 230 -6.77 3.80 -13.07
CA GLN A 230 -7.53 4.62 -14.02
C GLN A 230 -7.01 6.07 -14.07
N ARG A 231 -6.64 6.66 -12.94
CA ARG A 231 -6.12 8.03 -12.92
C ARG A 231 -4.72 8.11 -13.51
N LEU A 232 -3.89 7.09 -13.29
CA LEU A 232 -2.58 6.99 -13.93
C LEU A 232 -2.74 6.89 -15.45
N GLU A 233 -3.56 5.96 -15.94
CA GLU A 233 -3.85 5.81 -17.37
C GLU A 233 -4.31 7.13 -18.00
N HIS A 234 -5.30 7.80 -17.37
CA HIS A 234 -5.76 9.10 -17.80
C HIS A 234 -4.64 10.15 -17.84
N PHE A 235 -3.75 10.17 -16.85
CA PHE A 235 -2.61 11.10 -16.82
C PHE A 235 -1.60 10.81 -17.94
N LEU A 236 -1.23 9.55 -18.14
CA LEU A 236 -0.29 9.13 -19.20
C LEU A 236 -0.82 9.46 -20.60
N GLU A 237 -2.14 9.45 -20.78
CA GLU A 237 -2.78 9.81 -22.05
C GLU A 237 -2.91 11.31 -22.29
N ASN A 238 -3.21 12.08 -21.24
CA ASN A 238 -3.73 13.45 -21.40
C ASN A 238 -2.85 14.54 -20.75
N GLY A 239 -2.01 14.20 -19.78
CA GLY A 239 -1.24 15.18 -18.99
C GLY A 239 0.27 15.00 -19.03
N LEU A 240 0.77 13.78 -19.27
CA LEU A 240 2.21 13.50 -19.23
C LEU A 240 3.00 14.33 -20.26
N ALA A 241 2.45 14.55 -21.46
CA ALA A 241 3.16 15.23 -22.55
C ALA A 241 3.32 16.76 -22.36
N SER A 242 2.73 17.34 -21.33
CA SER A 242 2.87 18.76 -20.98
C SER A 242 3.18 18.96 -19.49
N TYR A 243 3.64 17.90 -18.81
CA TYR A 243 3.80 17.91 -17.36
C TYR A 243 4.83 18.95 -16.89
N ASP A 244 5.97 19.11 -17.58
CA ASP A 244 7.00 20.03 -17.10
C ASP A 244 6.51 21.50 -17.13
N ASP A 245 5.71 21.84 -18.14
CA ASP A 245 5.12 23.17 -18.32
C ASP A 245 3.88 23.40 -17.43
N ASP A 246 3.01 22.41 -17.29
CA ASP A 246 1.69 22.57 -16.64
C ASP A 246 1.70 22.30 -15.12
N ARG A 247 2.70 21.60 -14.58
CA ARG A 247 2.74 21.26 -13.13
C ARG A 247 2.79 22.47 -12.20
N ASP A 248 3.31 23.60 -12.69
CA ASP A 248 3.39 24.87 -11.95
C ASP A 248 2.15 25.75 -12.14
N ARG A 249 1.13 25.25 -12.86
CA ARG A 249 -0.11 25.97 -13.15
C ARG A 249 -1.28 25.45 -12.32
N PRO A 250 -1.62 26.10 -11.18
CA PRO A 250 -2.68 25.64 -10.29
C PRO A 250 -4.09 25.76 -10.88
N ASP A 251 -4.25 26.49 -11.98
CA ASP A 251 -5.51 26.63 -12.72
C ASP A 251 -5.74 25.50 -13.74
N LEU A 252 -4.75 24.64 -13.97
CA LEU A 252 -4.81 23.51 -14.89
C LEU A 252 -4.81 22.17 -14.13
N ASP A 253 -5.33 21.11 -14.75
CA ASP A 253 -5.16 19.73 -14.27
C ASP A 253 -3.81 19.17 -14.75
N GLY A 254 -2.74 19.90 -14.44
CA GLY A 254 -1.38 19.68 -14.98
C GLY A 254 -0.56 18.64 -14.23
N SER A 255 -1.09 18.04 -13.15
CA SER A 255 -0.39 17.02 -12.36
C SER A 255 -1.13 15.68 -12.37
N SER A 256 -0.45 14.63 -11.91
CA SER A 256 -1.02 13.27 -11.92
C SER A 256 -2.09 13.02 -10.87
N LEU A 257 -2.16 13.84 -9.82
CA LEU A 257 -2.98 13.60 -8.62
C LEU A 257 -2.73 12.21 -7.99
N MET A 258 -1.52 11.66 -8.13
CA MET A 258 -1.13 10.36 -7.58
C MET A 258 -0.78 10.39 -6.09
N SER A 259 -0.55 11.57 -5.50
CA SER A 259 -0.06 11.70 -4.13
C SER A 259 -0.89 10.96 -3.06
N PRO A 260 -2.23 11.06 -2.98
CA PRO A 260 -2.98 10.28 -1.98
C PRO A 260 -2.97 8.78 -2.26
N ARG A 261 -2.88 8.36 -3.54
CA ARG A 261 -2.85 6.95 -3.96
C ARG A 261 -1.54 6.29 -3.60
N LEU A 262 -0.43 7.00 -3.82
CA LEU A 262 0.91 6.59 -3.38
C LEU A 262 0.99 6.54 -1.85
N HIS A 263 0.43 7.54 -1.16
CA HIS A 263 0.43 7.60 0.31
C HIS A 263 -0.30 6.41 0.95
N HIS A 264 -1.48 6.04 0.44
CA HIS A 264 -2.23 4.88 0.93
C HIS A 264 -1.79 3.56 0.28
N GLY A 265 -0.82 3.61 -0.63
CA GLY A 265 -0.26 2.45 -1.33
C GLY A 265 -1.25 1.71 -2.21
N GLU A 266 -2.21 2.43 -2.81
CA GLU A 266 -3.18 1.92 -3.80
C GLU A 266 -2.53 1.64 -5.16
N ILE A 267 -1.37 2.24 -5.39
CA ILE A 267 -0.49 1.96 -6.53
C ILE A 267 0.94 2.07 -6.04
N SER A 268 1.82 1.19 -6.53
CA SER A 268 3.24 1.27 -6.18
C SER A 268 3.96 2.27 -7.10
N PRO A 269 5.09 2.85 -6.65
CA PRO A 269 5.93 3.65 -7.53
C PRO A 269 6.53 2.82 -8.67
N ARG A 270 6.75 1.50 -8.48
CA ARG A 270 7.23 0.62 -9.56
C ARG A 270 6.21 0.49 -10.68
N GLN A 271 4.92 0.38 -10.33
CA GLN A 271 3.83 0.33 -11.32
C GLN A 271 3.78 1.63 -12.13
N ILE A 272 3.95 2.80 -11.48
CA ILE A 272 4.02 4.09 -12.18
C ILE A 272 5.25 4.15 -13.09
N TRP A 273 6.42 3.79 -12.58
CA TRP A 273 7.68 3.78 -13.34
C TRP A 273 7.57 2.97 -14.62
N HIS A 274 7.11 1.72 -14.51
CA HIS A 274 6.99 0.82 -15.66
C HIS A 274 5.90 1.24 -16.64
N ALA A 275 4.80 1.82 -16.16
CA ALA A 275 3.77 2.37 -17.05
C ALA A 275 4.27 3.57 -17.88
N VAL A 276 5.12 4.43 -17.29
CA VAL A 276 5.78 5.52 -18.03
C VAL A 276 6.75 4.93 -19.07
N GLN A 277 7.62 4.00 -18.67
CA GLN A 277 8.58 3.37 -19.60
C GLN A 277 7.90 2.67 -20.78
N GLU A 278 6.78 1.99 -20.53
CA GLU A 278 5.96 1.36 -21.57
C GLU A 278 5.37 2.41 -22.52
N LYS A 279 4.84 3.52 -21.99
CA LYS A 279 4.31 4.64 -22.79
C LYS A 279 5.38 5.28 -23.68
N SER A 280 6.61 5.39 -23.18
CA SER A 280 7.76 5.94 -23.92
C SER A 280 8.34 4.98 -24.97
N GLY A 281 7.84 3.74 -25.05
CA GLY A 281 8.32 2.72 -25.98
C GLY A 281 9.74 2.21 -25.68
N GLY A 282 10.21 2.34 -24.43
CA GLY A 282 11.55 1.92 -23.99
C GLY A 282 12.72 2.76 -24.55
N GLY A 283 12.42 3.91 -25.17
CA GLY A 283 13.42 4.89 -25.59
C GLY A 283 13.93 5.76 -24.44
N PRO A 284 14.84 6.71 -24.72
CA PRO A 284 15.16 7.76 -23.76
C PRO A 284 13.89 8.54 -23.36
N LEU A 285 13.73 8.80 -22.07
CA LEU A 285 12.64 9.62 -21.54
C LEU A 285 12.71 11.04 -22.12
N SER A 286 11.55 11.63 -22.43
CA SER A 286 11.41 13.06 -22.67
C SER A 286 11.64 13.88 -21.38
N ASP A 287 11.79 15.19 -21.52
CA ASP A 287 11.90 16.09 -20.36
C ASP A 287 10.67 15.99 -19.45
N ASP A 288 9.46 15.89 -20.01
CA ASP A 288 8.24 15.70 -19.21
C ASP A 288 8.19 14.36 -18.47
N GLU A 289 8.58 13.28 -19.15
CA GLU A 289 8.60 11.93 -18.57
C GLU A 289 9.67 11.82 -17.48
N GLU A 290 10.84 12.42 -17.68
CA GLU A 290 11.89 12.52 -16.67
C GLU A 290 11.49 13.42 -15.51
N SER A 291 10.85 14.57 -15.76
CA SER A 291 10.37 15.45 -14.69
C SER A 291 9.27 14.79 -13.84
N PHE A 292 8.47 13.90 -14.42
CA PHE A 292 7.43 13.18 -13.70
C PHE A 292 7.96 12.05 -12.82
N LEU A 293 9.02 11.37 -13.23
CA LEU A 293 9.64 10.24 -12.52
C LEU A 293 10.62 10.68 -11.41
#